data_AF-A0A851GK13-F1
#
_entry.id   AF-A0A851GK13-F1
#
_cell.length_a   1.000
_cell.length_b   1.000
_cell.length_c   1.000
_cell.angle_alpha   90.00
_cell.angle_beta   90.00
_cell.angle_gamma   90.00
#
_symmetry.space_group_name_H-M   'P 1'
#
loop_
_entity.id
_entity.type
_entity.pdbx_description
1 polymer ?
#
loop_
_entity_poly.entity_id
_entity_poly.type
_entity_poly.pdbx_seq_one_letter_code
_entity_poly.pdbx_strand_id
1 'polypeptide(L)'
;MHTQEDSLTGARWLLVNPVDTAQLNSCISRQPGLTSQPSLVVYDNLGAGEGDIIGFVEGAEATAPFEQPTPIDAISLAIFDTLHYEAPTH
;
A
#
# COMPACT_ATOMS: atom_id res chain seq x y z
N MET A 1 10.89 -3.80 25.08
CA MET A 1 11.63 -3.12 24.01
C MET A 1 10.99 -3.50 22.70
N HIS A 2 10.71 -2.53 21.83
CA HIS A 2 10.45 -2.81 20.42
C HIS A 2 11.80 -2.85 19.73
N THR A 3 12.18 -3.99 19.15
CA THR A 3 13.43 -4.16 18.41
C THR A 3 13.15 -3.91 16.94
N GLN A 4 13.90 -3.00 16.31
CA GLN A 4 13.80 -2.67 14.90
C GLN A 4 15.16 -2.19 14.38
N GLU A 5 15.33 -2.15 13.07
CA GLU A 5 16.47 -1.49 12.42
C GLU A 5 16.42 0.02 12.68
N ASP A 6 17.58 0.64 12.95
CA ASP A 6 17.66 2.06 13.31
C ASP A 6 17.08 2.97 12.21
N SER A 7 17.29 2.60 10.94
CA SER A 7 16.77 3.32 9.76
C SER A 7 15.24 3.33 9.66
N LEU A 8 14.56 2.46 10.42
CA LEU A 8 13.10 2.37 10.47
C LEU A 8 12.51 3.12 11.69
N THR A 9 13.33 3.88 12.41
CA THR A 9 12.84 4.66 13.55
C THR A 9 11.88 5.76 13.10
N GLY A 10 10.67 5.75 13.68
CA GLY A 10 9.60 6.65 13.28
C GLY A 10 8.84 6.22 12.03
N ALA A 11 9.17 5.05 11.46
CA ALA A 11 8.40 4.46 10.38
C ALA A 11 6.96 4.21 10.82
N ARG A 12 6.05 4.37 9.88
CA ARG A 12 4.64 4.07 10.03
C ARG A 12 4.31 2.90 9.10
N TRP A 13 3.61 1.92 9.66
CA TRP A 13 3.33 0.66 9.01
C TRP A 13 1.82 0.46 8.92
N LEU A 14 1.33 0.24 7.71
CA LEU A 14 -0.06 -0.07 7.43
C LEU A 14 -0.20 -1.58 7.23
N LEU A 15 -1.21 -2.19 7.86
CA LEU A 15 -1.67 -3.52 7.49
C LEU A 15 -2.73 -3.39 6.41
N VAL A 16 -2.40 -3.80 5.19
CA VAL A 16 -3.21 -3.53 3.99
C VAL A 16 -3.84 -4.82 3.46
N ASN A 17 -5.13 -4.77 3.17
CA ASN A 17 -5.81 -5.80 2.38
C ASN A 17 -5.82 -5.39 0.90
N PRO A 18 -5.21 -6.18 -0.01
CA PRO A 18 -5.22 -5.87 -1.43
C PRO A 18 -6.63 -5.86 -2.03
N VAL A 19 -6.89 -4.92 -2.94
CA VAL A 19 -8.17 -4.79 -3.67
C VAL A 19 -8.11 -5.58 -4.97
N ASP A 20 -8.97 -6.60 -5.09
CA ASP A 20 -9.09 -7.38 -6.33
C ASP A 20 -9.75 -6.59 -7.46
N THR A 21 -9.48 -6.99 -8.70
CA THR A 21 -10.02 -6.38 -9.93
C THR A 21 -11.53 -6.18 -9.90
N ALA A 22 -12.28 -7.12 -9.31
CA ALA A 22 -13.75 -7.05 -9.20
C ALA A 22 -14.26 -5.87 -8.34
N GLN A 23 -13.40 -5.31 -7.49
CA GLN A 23 -13.75 -4.26 -6.53
C GLN A 23 -13.23 -2.87 -6.95
N LEU A 24 -12.26 -2.79 -7.86
CA LEU A 24 -11.55 -1.56 -8.26
C LEU A 24 -12.49 -0.38 -8.55
N ASN A 25 -13.54 -0.56 -9.34
CA ASN A 25 -14.45 0.55 -9.69
C ASN A 25 -15.37 1.01 -8.55
N SER A 26 -15.39 0.32 -7.43
CA SER A 26 -16.26 0.62 -6.30
C SER A 26 -15.51 0.92 -5.00
N CYS A 27 -14.22 0.57 -4.91
CA CYS A 27 -13.44 0.61 -3.68
C CYS A 27 -13.29 2.01 -3.09
N ILE A 28 -13.35 3.05 -3.92
CA ILE A 28 -13.34 4.46 -3.47
C ILE A 28 -14.64 4.83 -2.76
N SER A 29 -15.78 4.44 -3.33
CA SER A 29 -17.11 4.80 -2.81
C SER A 29 -17.61 3.88 -1.70
N ARG A 30 -17.03 2.69 -1.60
CA ARG A 30 -17.43 1.63 -0.69
C ARG A 30 -16.19 0.86 -0.26
N GLN A 31 -15.99 0.73 1.05
CA GLN A 31 -14.90 -0.06 1.60
C GLN A 31 -14.91 -1.48 0.99
N PRO A 32 -13.81 -1.91 0.34
CA PRO A 32 -13.70 -3.24 -0.21
C PRO A 32 -13.73 -4.29 0.91
N GLY A 33 -14.26 -5.47 0.59
CA GLY A 33 -14.21 -6.62 1.47
C GLY A 33 -12.84 -7.29 1.43
N LEU A 34 -12.55 -8.08 2.47
CA LEU A 34 -11.32 -8.88 2.53
C LEU A 34 -11.22 -9.80 1.32
N THR A 35 -10.09 -9.71 0.62
CA THR A 35 -9.74 -10.62 -0.47
C THR A 35 -9.02 -11.88 0.04
N SER A 36 -8.87 -12.88 -0.83
CA SER A 36 -8.01 -14.05 -0.55
C SER A 36 -6.53 -13.76 -0.71
N GLN A 37 -6.16 -12.55 -1.14
CA GLN A 37 -4.77 -12.15 -1.29
C GLN A 37 -4.13 -11.94 0.10
N PRO A 38 -2.82 -12.23 0.25
CA PRO A 38 -2.12 -11.97 1.51
C PRO A 38 -2.21 -10.50 1.90
N SER A 39 -2.40 -10.22 3.18
CA SER A 39 -2.27 -8.85 3.69
C SER A 39 -0.80 -8.46 3.73
N LEU A 40 -0.51 -7.20 3.41
CA LEU A 40 0.85 -6.66 3.40
C LEU A 40 1.08 -5.71 4.57
N VAL A 41 2.32 -5.67 5.04
CA VAL A 41 2.80 -4.59 5.91
C VAL A 41 3.51 -3.58 5.03
N VAL A 42 2.94 -2.39 4.90
CA VAL A 42 3.38 -1.36 3.94
C VAL A 42 3.94 -0.16 4.71
N TYR A 43 5.13 0.31 4.33
CA TYR A 43 5.66 1.57 4.83
C TYR A 43 4.83 2.74 4.27
N ASP A 44 4.42 3.66 5.12
CA ASP A 44 3.66 4.85 4.71
C ASP A 44 4.26 6.14 5.26
N ASN A 45 4.52 7.09 4.36
CA ASN A 45 4.86 8.48 4.71
C ASN A 45 3.88 9.50 4.13
N LEU A 46 2.82 9.04 3.44
CA LEU A 46 1.85 9.89 2.77
C LEU A 46 0.67 10.23 3.67
N GLY A 47 0.41 9.38 4.67
CA GLY A 47 -0.58 9.66 5.70
C GLY A 47 -1.88 8.87 5.58
N ALA A 48 -1.91 7.76 4.84
CA ALA A 48 -3.12 6.97 4.60
C ALA A 48 -3.75 6.34 5.86
N GLY A 49 -4.99 6.72 6.18
CA GLY A 49 -5.75 6.21 7.31
C GLY A 49 -6.49 4.89 7.03
N GLU A 50 -7.22 4.42 8.03
CA GLU A 50 -8.13 3.28 7.86
C GLU A 50 -9.22 3.62 6.83
N GLY A 51 -9.37 2.76 5.81
CA GLY A 51 -10.35 2.93 4.75
C GLY A 51 -9.84 3.66 3.50
N ASP A 52 -8.67 4.31 3.58
CA ASP A 52 -8.05 4.90 2.41
C ASP A 52 -7.63 3.80 1.40
N ILE A 53 -7.87 4.06 0.12
CA ILE A 53 -7.39 3.20 -0.97
C ILE A 53 -6.03 3.70 -1.41
N ILE A 54 -4.99 2.89 -1.20
CA ILE A 54 -3.62 3.25 -1.55
C ILE A 54 -3.13 2.54 -2.80
N GLY A 55 -2.23 3.19 -3.52
CA GLY A 55 -1.33 2.54 -4.47
C GLY A 55 -0.04 2.18 -3.74
N PHE A 56 0.44 0.96 -3.92
CA PHE A 56 1.71 0.51 -3.33
C PHE A 56 2.56 -0.24 -4.36
N VAL A 57 3.86 -0.31 -4.10
CA VAL A 57 4.80 -1.16 -4.84
C VAL A 57 5.53 -2.08 -3.89
N GLU A 58 5.94 -3.23 -4.41
CA GLU A 58 6.70 -4.25 -3.69
C GLU A 58 8.12 -4.42 -4.26
N GLY A 59 8.99 -5.06 -3.48
CA GLY A 59 10.34 -5.43 -3.86
C GLY A 59 11.31 -4.25 -3.85
N ALA A 60 12.35 -4.32 -4.69
CA ALA A 60 13.45 -3.35 -4.71
C ALA A 60 12.98 -1.91 -4.97
N GLU A 61 11.90 -1.74 -5.75
CA GLU A 61 11.32 -0.42 -6.06
C GLU A 61 10.80 0.30 -4.81
N ALA A 62 10.45 -0.45 -3.75
CA ALA A 62 10.04 0.18 -2.49
C ALA A 62 11.14 1.03 -1.85
N THR A 63 12.40 0.71 -2.15
CA THR A 63 13.58 1.43 -1.62
C THR A 63 13.94 2.66 -2.43
N ALA A 64 13.41 2.81 -3.65
CA ALA A 64 13.78 3.87 -4.59
C ALA A 64 13.64 5.31 -4.02
N PRO A 65 12.67 5.62 -3.14
CA PRO A 65 12.56 6.96 -2.57
C PRO A 65 13.63 7.33 -1.54
N PHE A 66 14.43 6.38 -1.04
CA PHE A 66 15.38 6.62 0.05
C PHE A 66 16.79 6.86 -0.50
N GLU A 67 17.50 7.85 0.05
CA GLU A 67 18.89 8.16 -0.34
C GLU A 67 19.87 7.05 0.06
N GLN A 68 19.56 6.32 1.13
CA GLN A 68 20.35 5.21 1.64
C GLN A 68 19.57 3.90 1.50
N PRO A 69 20.25 2.75 1.34
CA PRO A 69 19.59 1.45 1.34
C PRO A 69 18.74 1.27 2.61
N THR A 70 17.43 1.33 2.44
CA THR A 70 16.46 1.21 3.53
C THR A 70 15.81 -0.16 3.41
N PRO A 71 15.78 -0.98 4.49
CA PRO A 71 15.37 -2.38 4.42
C PRO A 71 13.84 -2.50 4.42
N ILE A 72 13.20 -1.99 3.36
CA ILE A 72 11.77 -2.16 3.11
C ILE A 72 11.54 -2.81 1.74
N ASP A 73 10.46 -3.57 1.64
CA ASP A 73 10.04 -4.26 0.43
C ASP A 73 8.60 -3.92 0.04
N ALA A 74 7.92 -3.01 0.76
CA ALA A 74 6.63 -2.46 0.37
C ALA A 74 6.46 -1.01 0.85
N ILE A 75 6.00 -0.13 -0.04
CA ILE A 75 5.76 1.29 0.26
C ILE A 75 4.48 1.81 -0.40
N SER A 76 3.73 2.66 0.30
CA SER A 76 2.61 3.40 -0.29
C SER A 76 3.13 4.57 -1.15
N LEU A 77 2.66 4.67 -2.38
CA LEU A 77 3.06 5.71 -3.33
C LEU A 77 1.95 6.72 -3.61
N ALA A 78 0.69 6.37 -3.35
CA ALA A 78 -0.45 7.24 -3.58
C ALA A 78 -1.60 6.89 -2.63
N ILE A 79 -2.42 7.90 -2.34
CA ILE A 79 -3.77 7.75 -1.81
C ILE A 79 -4.71 8.15 -2.94
N PHE A 80 -5.65 7.30 -3.29
CA PHE A 80 -6.54 7.53 -4.43
C PHE A 80 -7.80 8.28 -4.01
N ASP A 81 -8.05 9.44 -4.62
CA ASP A 81 -9.34 10.13 -4.55
C ASP A 81 -10.36 9.53 -5.52
N THR A 82 -9.88 9.07 -6.68
CA THR A 82 -10.71 8.51 -7.75
C THR A 82 -9.98 7.37 -8.45
N LEU A 83 -10.70 6.31 -8.77
CA LEU A 83 -10.20 5.17 -9.51
C LEU A 83 -11.19 4.76 -10.59
N HIS A 84 -10.69 4.57 -11.81
CA HIS A 84 -11.45 4.03 -12.92
C HIS A 84 -10.65 2.90 -13.57
N TYR A 85 -11.31 1.76 -13.74
CA TYR A 85 -10.74 0.56 -14.34
C TYR A 85 -11.67 0.05 -15.44
N GLU A 86 -11.12 -0.09 -16.63
CA GLU A 86 -11.76 -0.78 -17.76
C GLU A 86 -10.95 -2.04 -18.06
N ALA A 87 -11.62 -3.19 -18.06
CA ALA A 87 -10.96 -4.46 -18.36
C ALA A 87 -10.54 -4.49 -19.84
N PRO A 88 -9.36 -5.03 -20.18
CA PRO A 88 -8.95 -5.16 -21.58
C PRO A 88 -9.96 -5.97 -22.38
N THR A 89 -10.42 -5.44 -23.53
CA THR A 89 -11.14 -6.23 -24.52
C THR A 89 -10.16 -7.19 -25.20
N HIS A 90 -10.39 -8.49 -25.04
CA HIS A 90 -9.67 -9.54 -25.74
C HIS A 90 -9.98 -9.56 -27.24
#